data_AF-A0A9X1RBE1-F1
#
_entry.id   AF-A0A9X1RBE1-F1
#
_cell.length_a   1.000
_cell.length_b   1.000
_cell.length_c   1.000
_cell.angle_alpha   90.00
_cell.angle_beta   90.00
_cell.angle_gamma   90.00
#
_symmetry.space_group_name_H-M   'P 1'
#
loop_
_entity.id
_entity.type
_entity.pdbx_description
1 polymer ?
#
loop_
_entity_poly.entity_id
_entity_poly.type
_entity_poly.pdbx_seq_one_letter_code
_entity_poly.pdbx_strand_id
1 'polypeptide(L)'
;MKSGKFQLPDPQECAILLLLLARSGGNEAKEITRFRLSEITLKRLWLRTRITEDLLRDVQEWLARAGWAIFYAGGVYAMVRVDVVENWVRLSSKRLAGELAKVETGNFDFEKFAHLIARDQDDSDD
;
A
#
# COMPACT_ATOMS: atom_id res chain seq x y z
N MET A 1 36.63 -10.75 -18.45
CA MET A 1 35.32 -10.09 -18.27
C MET A 1 34.37 -11.11 -17.65
N LYS A 2 33.93 -10.91 -16.40
CA LYS A 2 32.85 -11.73 -15.84
C LYS A 2 31.56 -11.29 -16.52
N SER A 3 30.98 -12.14 -17.36
CA SER A 3 29.60 -11.97 -17.82
C SER A 3 28.70 -12.14 -16.60
N GLY A 4 28.39 -11.03 -15.92
CA GLY A 4 27.46 -11.04 -14.80
C GLY A 4 26.09 -11.39 -15.34
N LYS A 5 25.55 -12.56 -14.97
CA LYS A 5 24.15 -12.87 -15.24
C LYS A 5 23.31 -11.74 -14.65
N PHE A 6 22.51 -11.07 -15.47
CA PHE A 6 21.49 -10.15 -14.98
C PHE A 6 20.53 -10.96 -14.11
N GLN A 7 20.62 -10.78 -12.80
CA GLN A 7 19.74 -11.41 -11.83
C GLN A 7 18.71 -10.37 -11.41
N LEU A 8 17.43 -10.74 -11.53
CA LEU A 8 16.35 -9.89 -11.04
C LEU A 8 16.42 -9.87 -9.51
N PRO A 9 16.22 -8.70 -8.87
CA PRO A 9 16.13 -8.61 -7.43
C PRO A 9 15.07 -9.57 -6.88
N ASP A 10 15.42 -10.31 -5.84
CA ASP A 10 14.46 -11.08 -5.04
C ASP A 10 13.58 -10.14 -4.17
N PRO A 11 12.56 -10.65 -3.47
CA PRO A 11 11.68 -9.80 -2.65
C PRO A 11 12.41 -8.98 -1.57
N GLN A 12 13.45 -9.53 -0.95
CA GLN A 12 14.22 -8.85 0.08
C GLN A 12 15.04 -7.70 -0.54
N GLU A 13 15.72 -7.98 -1.65
CA GLU A 13 16.47 -6.99 -2.41
C GLU A 13 15.57 -5.87 -2.94
N CYS A 14 14.37 -6.21 -3.42
CA CYS A 14 13.33 -5.24 -3.80
C CYS A 14 12.96 -4.29 -2.66
N ALA A 15 12.78 -4.82 -1.44
CA ALA A 15 12.47 -4.02 -0.26
C ALA A 15 13.64 -3.10 0.12
N ILE A 16 14.88 -3.60 0.10
CA ILE A 16 16.09 -2.82 0.39
C ILE A 16 16.21 -1.63 -0.57
N LEU A 17 16.05 -1.86 -1.88
CA LEU A 17 16.12 -0.80 -2.90
C LEU A 17 15.05 0.28 -2.68
N LEU A 18 13.88 -0.12 -2.21
CA LEU A 18 12.77 0.80 -1.93
C LEU A 18 13.03 1.67 -0.71
N LEU A 19 13.57 1.08 0.35
CA LEU A 19 13.99 1.82 1.55
C LEU A 19 15.19 2.74 1.27
N LEU A 20 16.10 2.32 0.39
CA LEU A 20 17.19 3.17 -0.08
C LEU A 20 16.64 4.39 -0.83
N LEU A 21 15.65 4.20 -1.71
CA LEU A 21 14.96 5.30 -2.38
C LEU A 21 14.30 6.24 -1.36
N ALA A 22 13.57 5.70 -0.38
CA ALA A 22 12.93 6.49 0.68
C ALA A 22 13.93 7.35 1.45
N ARG A 23 15.10 6.80 1.78
CA ARG A 23 16.19 7.51 2.46
C ARG A 23 16.81 8.59 1.58
N SER A 24 16.96 8.34 0.28
CA SER A 24 17.54 9.30 -0.67
C SER A 24 16.64 10.50 -0.97
N GLY A 25 15.33 10.35 -0.78
CA GLY A 25 14.37 11.43 -0.99
C GLY A 25 14.25 12.42 0.19
N GLY A 26 14.76 12.07 1.38
CA GLY A 26 14.75 12.96 2.55
C GLY A 26 15.95 13.90 2.55
N ASN A 27 15.76 15.13 3.02
CA ASN A 27 16.88 15.98 3.48
C ASN A 27 17.25 15.58 4.92
N GLU A 28 18.50 15.77 5.33
CA GLU A 28 18.99 15.42 6.69
C GLU A 28 18.11 15.96 7.85
N ALA A 29 17.34 17.02 7.61
CA ALA A 29 16.47 17.66 8.59
C ALA A 29 15.05 17.06 8.73
N LYS A 30 14.57 16.25 7.78
CA LYS A 30 13.22 15.64 7.84
C LYS A 30 13.21 14.26 7.22
N GLU A 31 13.08 13.26 8.09
CA GLU A 31 12.84 11.88 7.69
C GLU A 31 11.49 11.76 6.97
N ILE A 32 11.48 11.16 5.78
CA ILE A 32 10.24 10.85 5.08
C ILE A 32 9.53 9.74 5.83
N THR A 33 8.27 9.96 6.19
CA THR A 33 7.45 8.96 6.88
C THR A 33 6.30 8.43 6.03
N ARG A 34 6.03 9.05 4.88
CA ARG A 34 5.00 8.67 3.92
C ARG A 34 5.25 9.30 2.56
N PHE A 35 5.01 8.56 1.49
CA PHE A 35 5.20 9.04 0.12
C PHE A 35 4.44 8.17 -0.89
N ARG A 36 4.26 8.69 -2.10
CA ARG A 36 3.61 7.99 -3.21
C ARG A 36 4.64 7.60 -4.28
N LEU A 37 4.38 6.50 -4.97
CA LEU A 37 5.20 5.97 -6.05
C LEU A 37 4.32 5.60 -7.23
N SER A 38 4.79 5.90 -8.44
CA SER A 38 4.16 5.35 -9.64
C SER A 38 4.50 3.86 -9.80
N GLU A 39 3.65 3.09 -10.46
CA GLU A 39 3.97 1.70 -10.82
C GLU A 39 5.22 1.62 -11.71
N ILE A 40 5.42 2.61 -12.59
CA ILE A 40 6.62 2.70 -13.45
C ILE A 40 7.89 2.83 -12.60
N THR A 41 7.84 3.59 -11.50
CA THR A 41 8.97 3.73 -10.58
C THR A 41 9.34 2.38 -9.96
N LEU A 42 8.36 1.62 -9.48
CA LEU A 42 8.60 0.28 -8.91
C LEU A 42 9.14 -0.71 -9.95
N LYS A 43 8.57 -0.71 -11.15
CA LYS A 43 9.06 -1.53 -12.29
C LYS A 43 10.53 -1.26 -12.59
N ARG A 44 10.92 0.02 -12.65
CA ARG A 44 12.32 0.42 -12.86
C ARG A 44 13.21 0.00 -11.69
N LEU A 45 12.76 0.22 -10.45
CA LEU A 45 13.54 -0.10 -9.26
C LEU A 45 13.81 -1.61 -9.13
N TRP A 46 12.83 -2.44 -9.46
CA TRP A 46 12.91 -3.89 -9.35
C TRP A 46 13.32 -4.58 -10.64
N LEU A 47 13.68 -3.81 -11.68
CA LEU A 47 14.11 -4.30 -12.99
C LEU A 47 13.09 -5.25 -13.65
N ARG A 48 11.79 -5.00 -13.45
CA ARG A 48 10.69 -5.87 -13.90
C ARG A 48 9.71 -5.11 -14.78
N THR A 49 9.18 -5.79 -15.80
CA THR A 49 8.13 -5.24 -16.67
C THR A 49 6.74 -5.31 -16.04
N ARG A 50 6.55 -6.25 -15.10
CA ARG A 50 5.30 -6.47 -14.36
C ARG A 50 5.60 -6.76 -12.89
N ILE A 51 4.75 -6.23 -12.02
CA ILE A 51 4.75 -6.54 -10.58
C ILE A 51 3.64 -7.56 -10.37
N THR A 52 4.00 -8.75 -9.90
CA THR A 52 3.01 -9.78 -9.54
C THR A 52 2.53 -9.55 -8.12
N GLU A 53 1.32 -10.00 -7.82
CA GLU A 53 0.76 -9.93 -6.46
C GLU A 53 1.62 -10.72 -5.47
N ASP A 54 2.12 -11.90 -5.85
CA ASP A 54 3.01 -12.70 -5.01
C ASP A 54 4.31 -11.96 -4.67
N LEU A 55 4.96 -11.33 -5.66
CA LEU A 55 6.17 -10.55 -5.41
C LEU A 55 5.88 -9.39 -4.46
N LEU A 56 4.78 -8.66 -4.70
CA LEU A 56 4.42 -7.53 -3.86
C LEU A 56 4.13 -7.96 -2.42
N ARG A 57 3.44 -9.08 -2.23
CA ARG A 57 3.17 -9.67 -0.92
C ARG A 57 4.47 -10.03 -0.20
N ASP A 58 5.39 -10.70 -0.88
CA ASP A 58 6.66 -11.09 -0.27
C ASP A 58 7.52 -9.85 0.07
N VAL A 59 7.49 -8.81 -0.76
CA VAL A 59 8.14 -7.51 -0.48
C VAL A 59 7.50 -6.82 0.74
N GLN A 60 6.17 -6.86 0.86
CA GLN A 60 5.45 -6.29 2.01
C GLN A 60 5.90 -6.91 3.33
N GLU A 61 6.16 -8.22 3.37
CA GLU A 61 6.68 -8.89 4.57
C GLU A 61 8.03 -8.33 5.01
N TRP A 62 8.95 -8.10 4.05
CA TRP A 62 10.26 -7.51 4.34
C TRP A 62 10.16 -6.06 4.78
N LEU A 63 9.27 -5.27 4.14
CA LEU A 63 9.03 -3.89 4.54
C LEU A 63 8.42 -3.80 5.94
N ALA A 64 7.50 -4.71 6.29
CA ALA A 64 6.87 -4.75 7.61
C ALA A 64 7.91 -4.97 8.72
N ARG A 65 8.89 -5.87 8.50
CA ARG A 65 10.03 -6.07 9.40
C ARG A 65 10.88 -4.80 9.57
N ALA A 66 10.93 -3.95 8.55
CA ALA A 66 11.62 -2.66 8.58
C ALA A 66 10.73 -1.50 9.07
N GLY A 67 9.50 -1.76 9.53
CA GLY A 67 8.58 -0.73 10.03
C GLY A 67 7.93 0.11 8.93
N TRP A 68 7.79 -0.44 7.72
CA TRP A 68 7.14 0.21 6.58
C TRP A 68 6.02 -0.66 6.01
N ALA A 69 5.00 0.00 5.46
CA ALA A 69 3.94 -0.63 4.69
C ALA A 69 3.89 -0.03 3.28
N ILE A 70 3.57 -0.86 2.29
CA ILE A 70 3.26 -0.44 0.93
C ILE A 70 1.90 -1.02 0.51
N PHE A 71 1.06 -0.24 -0.16
CA PHE A 71 -0.22 -0.70 -0.68
C PHE A 71 -0.62 0.06 -1.95
N TYR A 72 -1.46 -0.56 -2.79
CA TYR A 72 -2.01 0.08 -3.97
C TYR A 72 -3.08 1.09 -3.59
N ALA A 73 -3.02 2.28 -4.18
CA ALA A 73 -3.89 3.42 -3.90
C ALA A 73 -4.41 4.05 -5.21
N GLY A 74 -5.12 3.26 -6.02
CA GLY A 74 -5.89 3.77 -7.17
C GLY A 74 -5.04 4.35 -8.31
N GLY A 75 -3.97 3.64 -8.70
CA GLY A 75 -3.08 4.00 -9.84
C GLY A 75 -1.65 4.32 -9.41
N VAL A 76 -1.43 4.45 -8.11
CA VAL A 76 -0.12 4.61 -7.48
C VAL A 76 0.03 3.64 -6.32
N TYR A 77 1.25 3.52 -5.81
CA TYR A 77 1.52 2.84 -4.55
C TYR A 77 1.78 3.88 -3.47
N ALA A 78 1.17 3.70 -2.31
CA ALA A 78 1.44 4.48 -1.12
C ALA A 78 2.43 3.71 -0.24
N MET A 79 3.41 4.43 0.30
CA MET A 79 4.30 3.95 1.34
C MET A 79 4.12 4.78 2.60
N VAL A 80 4.16 4.13 3.76
CA VAL A 80 3.99 4.77 5.06
C VAL A 80 4.76 4.00 6.14
N ARG A 81 5.37 4.71 7.10
CA ARG A 81 5.94 4.07 8.28
C ARG A 81 4.82 3.56 9.17
N VAL A 82 5.02 2.38 9.75
CA VAL A 82 4.02 1.72 10.59
C VAL A 82 3.68 2.56 11.82
N ASP A 83 4.65 3.23 12.43
CA ASP A 83 4.44 4.11 13.59
C ASP A 83 3.53 5.31 13.27
N VAL A 84 3.53 5.81 12.02
CA VAL A 84 2.57 6.84 11.58
C VAL A 84 1.15 6.29 11.59
N VAL A 85 0.96 5.05 11.13
CA VAL A 85 -0.35 4.39 11.09
C VAL A 85 -0.85 4.06 12.50
N GLU A 86 0.05 3.68 13.40
CA GLU A 86 -0.29 3.41 14.81
C GLU A 86 -0.84 4.65 15.54
N ASN A 87 -0.51 5.84 15.06
CA ASN A 87 -1.02 7.11 15.57
C ASN A 87 -2.35 7.56 14.92
N TRP A 88 -2.90 6.80 13.97
CA TRP A 88 -4.20 7.11 13.37
C TRP A 88 -5.35 6.81 14.33
N VAL A 89 -6.52 7.40 14.06
CA VAL A 89 -7.73 7.12 14.82
C VAL A 89 -8.05 5.63 14.75
N ARG A 90 -8.01 4.97 15.90
CA ARG A 90 -8.41 3.57 16.01
C ARG A 90 -9.92 3.44 15.95
N LEU A 91 -10.43 2.90 14.85
CA LEU A 91 -11.83 2.49 14.75
C LEU A 91 -12.02 1.10 15.37
N SER A 92 -13.21 0.86 15.93
CA SER A 92 -13.58 -0.40 16.57
C SER A 92 -14.92 -0.89 16.04
N SER A 93 -14.98 -2.18 15.69
CA SER A 93 -16.17 -2.85 15.20
C SER A 93 -17.31 -2.88 16.22
N LYS A 94 -17.04 -2.63 17.52
CA LYS A 94 -18.07 -2.54 18.58
C LYS A 94 -19.16 -1.51 18.24
N ARG A 95 -18.81 -0.46 17.50
CA ARG A 95 -19.78 0.57 17.06
C ARG A 95 -20.82 0.04 16.08
N LEU A 96 -20.53 -1.09 15.43
CA LEU A 96 -21.41 -1.76 14.47
C LEU A 96 -21.98 -3.07 15.01
N ALA A 97 -21.86 -3.36 16.32
CA ALA A 97 -22.28 -4.64 16.88
C ALA A 97 -23.73 -5.03 16.52
N GLY A 98 -24.67 -4.08 16.58
CA GLY A 98 -26.07 -4.33 16.21
C GLY A 98 -26.26 -4.60 14.72
N GLU A 99 -25.49 -3.93 13.84
CA GLU A 99 -25.54 -4.19 12.41
C GLU A 99 -24.88 -5.54 12.06
N LEU A 100 -23.77 -5.87 12.71
CA LEU A 100 -23.10 -7.17 12.55
C LEU A 100 -24.01 -8.34 12.96
N ALA A 101 -24.79 -8.20 14.04
CA ALA A 101 -25.78 -9.21 14.41
C ALA A 101 -26.87 -9.40 13.33
N LYS A 102 -27.28 -8.33 12.66
CA LYS A 102 -28.20 -8.44 11.50
C LYS A 102 -27.53 -9.15 10.33
N VAL A 103 -26.25 -8.87 10.05
CA VAL A 103 -25.48 -9.56 8.99
C VAL A 103 -25.44 -11.06 9.27
N GLU A 104 -25.11 -11.46 10.50
CA GLU A 104 -25.05 -12.87 10.91
C GLU A 104 -26.39 -13.60 10.72
N THR A 105 -27.51 -12.91 10.94
CA THR A 105 -28.86 -13.47 10.74
C THR A 105 -29.40 -13.31 9.31
N GLY A 106 -28.63 -12.73 8.38
CA GLY A 106 -29.06 -12.47 7.01
C GLY A 106 -30.07 -11.31 6.86
N ASN A 107 -30.30 -10.53 7.91
CA ASN A 107 -31.28 -9.45 7.96
C ASN A 107 -30.67 -8.05 7.71
N PHE A 108 -29.40 -7.98 7.31
CA PHE A 108 -28.75 -6.71 7.00
C PHE A 108 -28.98 -6.33 5.53
N ASP A 109 -29.53 -5.14 5.31
CA ASP A 109 -29.77 -4.59 3.98
C ASP A 109 -28.53 -3.82 3.48
N PHE A 110 -27.74 -4.47 2.62
CA PHE A 110 -26.54 -3.87 2.03
C PHE A 110 -26.87 -2.79 0.99
N GLU A 111 -28.02 -2.87 0.29
CA GLU A 111 -28.41 -1.92 -0.76
C GLU A 111 -28.58 -0.52 -0.19
N LYS A 112 -29.11 -0.43 1.04
CA LYS A 112 -29.19 0.84 1.78
C LYS A 112 -27.85 1.56 1.90
N PHE A 113 -26.74 0.83 1.87
CA PHE A 113 -25.38 1.35 2.06
C PHE A 113 -24.51 1.26 0.79
N ALA A 114 -25.05 0.85 -0.36
CA ALA A 114 -24.30 0.71 -1.61
C ALA A 114 -23.60 2.03 -2.03
N HIS A 115 -24.21 3.17 -1.69
CA HIS A 115 -23.63 4.51 -1.93
C HIS A 115 -22.27 4.72 -1.24
N LEU A 116 -21.93 4.00 -0.17
CA LEU A 116 -20.65 4.15 0.54
C LEU A 116 -19.44 3.69 -0.29
N ILE A 117 -19.66 2.86 -1.31
CA ILE A 117 -18.60 2.37 -2.21
C ILE A 117 -18.76 2.90 -3.64
N ALA A 118 -19.81 3.66 -3.91
CA ALA A 118 -19.95 4.42 -5.13
C ALA A 118 -18.99 5.61 -5.07
N ARG A 119 -18.26 5.83 -6.16
CA ARG A 119 -17.43 7.01 -6.33
C ARG A 119 -18.34 8.12 -6.84
N ASP A 120 -18.33 9.31 -6.23
CA ASP A 120 -19.03 10.48 -6.76
C ASP A 120 -18.48 10.79 -8.16
N GLN A 121 -19.15 10.25 -9.18
CA GLN A 121 -19.10 10.73 -10.55
C GLN A 121 -20.33 11.63 -10.65
N ASP A 122 -20.18 12.94 -10.44
CA ASP A 122 -21.12 13.99 -10.87
C ASP A 122 -20.69 15.36 -10.29
N ASP A 123 -19.52 15.87 -10.69
CA ASP A 123 -19.17 17.30 -10.49
C ASP A 123 -18.20 17.78 -11.59
N SER A 124 -18.51 17.42 -12.84
CA SER A 124 -17.93 18.06 -14.02
C SER A 124 -18.89 17.97 -15.20
N ASP A 125 -20.02 18.68 -15.10
CA ASP A 125 -20.62 19.28 -16.30
C ASP A 125 -20.05 20.70 -16.42
N ASP A 126 -19.48 20.97 -17.60
CA ASP A 126 -18.88 22.24 -18.05
C ASP A 126 -19.79 23.47 -17.86
#